data_AF-A0A7J4J8V2-F1
#
_entry.id   AF-A0A7J4J8V2-F1
#
_cell.length_a   1.000
_cell.length_b   1.000
_cell.length_c   1.000
_cell.angle_alpha   90.00
_cell.angle_beta   90.00
_cell.angle_gamma   90.00
#
_symmetry.space_group_name_H-M   'P 1'
#
loop_
_entity.id
_entity.type
_entity.pdbx_description
1 polymer ?
#
loop_
_entity_poly.entity_id
_entity_poly.type
_entity_poly.pdbx_seq_one_letter_code
_entity_poly.pdbx_strand_id
1 'polypeptide(L)'
;MKRAQGLPISTIVLAIVGLLVLFMIIAFFTGAFGKVSGNVREAAGTTADVQATNAQNKCAQWCLQLDGLATDDLKRASAYCSKTQTVTVAGAAANKNCWQDPIFSPCEGAPAKAVGKADCSL
;
A
#
# COMPACT_ATOMS: atom_id res chain seq x y z
N MET A 1 15.50 46.20 46.25
CA MET A 1 16.88 45.69 46.10
C MET A 1 16.89 44.64 44.99
N LYS A 2 17.22 45.02 43.75
CA LYS A 2 17.34 44.08 42.61
C LYS A 2 18.52 43.15 42.89
N ARG A 3 18.27 41.87 43.19
CA ARG A 3 19.32 40.85 43.28
C ARG A 3 19.76 40.48 41.88
N ALA A 4 20.64 41.27 41.29
CA ALA A 4 21.50 40.82 40.21
C ALA A 4 22.58 39.92 40.83
N GLN A 5 22.20 38.69 41.20
CA GLN A 5 23.17 37.65 41.47
C GLN A 5 23.80 37.32 40.12
N GLY A 6 25.02 37.81 39.89
CA GLY A 6 25.81 37.40 38.73
C GLY A 6 25.90 35.89 38.75
N LEU A 7 25.27 35.23 37.77
CA LEU A 7 25.39 33.78 37.66
C LEU A 7 26.90 33.48 37.58
N PRO A 8 27.42 32.56 38.41
CA PRO A 8 28.83 32.25 38.40
C PRO A 8 29.20 31.83 36.98
N ILE A 9 30.34 32.31 36.49
CA ILE A 9 30.80 32.15 35.09
C ILE A 9 30.72 30.67 34.65
N SER A 10 30.94 29.74 35.57
CA SER A 10 30.76 28.29 35.38
C SER A 10 29.36 27.89 34.90
N THR A 11 28.30 28.56 35.37
CA THR A 11 26.91 28.30 34.96
C THR A 11 26.64 28.77 33.55
N ILE A 12 27.21 29.91 33.15
CA ILE A 12 27.11 30.42 31.78
C ILE A 12 27.82 29.48 30.81
N VAL A 13 29.01 29.00 31.18
CA VAL A 13 29.77 28.01 30.38
C VAL A 13 29.00 26.69 30.26
N LEU A 14 28.46 26.16 31.36
CA LEU A 14 27.65 24.94 31.35
C LEU A 14 26.38 25.09 30.50
N ALA A 15 25.72 26.25 30.55
CA ALA A 15 24.53 26.52 29.75
C ALA A 15 24.86 26.49 28.25
N ILE A 16 25.97 27.10 27.83
CA ILE A 16 26.39 27.12 26.42
C ILE A 16 26.76 25.71 25.94
N VAL A 17 27.54 24.97 26.72
CA VAL A 17 27.92 23.58 26.37
C VAL A 17 26.69 22.68 26.27
N GLY A 18 25.73 22.80 27.20
CA GLY A 18 24.47 22.05 27.14
C GLY A 18 23.64 22.38 25.89
N LEU A 19 23.60 23.66 25.50
CA LEU A 19 22.88 24.11 24.30
C LEU A 19 23.51 23.57 23.00
N LEU A 20 24.84 23.52 22.93
CA LEU A 20 25.56 22.93 21.78
C LEU A 20 25.29 21.44 21.62
N VAL A 21 25.27 20.68 22.73
CA VAL A 21 24.95 19.25 22.70
C VAL A 21 23.51 19.02 22.26
N LEU A 22 22.57 19.84 22.75
CA LEU A 22 21.17 19.75 22.34
C LEU A 22 20.99 20.02 20.84
N PHE A 23 21.70 21.00 20.29
CA PHE A 23 21.69 21.28 18.85
C PHE A 23 22.21 20.11 18.01
N MET A 24 23.31 19.47 18.45
CA MET A 24 23.85 18.27 17.80
C MET A 24 22.82 17.15 17.78
N ILE A 25 22.16 16.87 18.91
CA ILE A 25 21.11 15.87 19.02
C ILE A 25 19.99 16.14 18.00
N ILE A 26 19.42 17.35 18.00
CA ILE A 26 18.33 17.71 17.07
C ILE A 26 18.78 17.57 15.62
N ALA A 27 20.00 17.97 15.27
CA ALA A 27 20.53 17.84 13.91
C ALA A 27 20.66 16.37 13.47
N PHE A 28 21.16 15.48 14.34
CA PHE A 28 21.26 14.05 14.06
C PHE A 28 19.89 13.39 13.89
N PHE A 29 18.94 13.68 14.79
CA PHE A 29 17.58 13.15 14.69
C PHE A 29 16.87 13.69 13.45
N THR A 30 16.95 15.00 13.17
CA THR A 30 16.30 15.60 11.99
C THR A 30 16.89 15.10 10.67
N GLY A 31 18.21 14.95 10.57
CA GLY A 31 18.88 14.40 9.38
C GLY A 31 18.59 12.92 9.13
N ALA A 32 18.40 12.13 10.19
CA ALA A 32 18.03 10.72 10.10
C ALA A 32 16.55 10.54 9.70
N PHE A 33 15.63 11.34 10.27
CA PHE A 33 14.20 11.26 9.95
C PHE A 33 13.86 11.77 8.54
N GLY A 34 14.58 12.78 8.02
CA GLY A 34 14.34 13.32 6.68
C GLY A 34 14.57 12.32 5.54
N LYS A 35 15.49 11.36 5.71
CA LYS A 35 15.70 10.27 4.73
C LYS A 35 14.62 9.20 4.79
N VAL A 36 14.01 8.97 5.95
CA VAL A 36 12.95 7.96 6.10
C VAL A 36 11.63 8.44 5.51
N SER A 37 11.32 9.74 5.58
CA SER A 37 10.09 10.28 4.97
C SER A 37 10.11 10.34 3.43
N GLY A 38 11.29 10.37 2.81
CA GLY A 38 11.43 10.32 1.35
C GLY A 38 11.07 8.95 0.78
N ASN A 39 11.52 7.88 1.43
CA ASN A 39 11.31 6.50 0.97
C ASN A 39 9.85 6.02 1.09
N VAL A 40 9.03 6.63 1.96
CA VAL A 40 7.61 6.30 2.07
C VAL A 40 6.81 6.85 0.87
N ARG A 41 7.26 7.95 0.26
CA ARG A 41 6.62 8.53 -0.94
C ARG A 41 7.00 7.79 -2.21
N GLU A 42 8.21 7.23 -2.31
CA GLU A 42 8.61 6.41 -3.47
C GLU A 42 7.96 5.02 -3.45
N ALA A 43 7.60 4.48 -2.28
CA ALA A 43 6.82 3.25 -2.19
C ALA A 43 5.38 3.39 -2.76
N ALA A 44 4.84 4.61 -2.88
CA ALA A 44 3.53 4.85 -3.50
C ALA A 44 3.55 4.76 -5.04
N GLY A 45 4.73 4.85 -5.66
CA GLY A 45 4.90 4.66 -7.11
C GLY A 45 4.93 3.18 -7.51
N THR A 46 5.35 2.29 -6.61
CA THR A 46 5.45 0.84 -6.84
C THR A 46 4.16 0.08 -6.46
N THR A 47 3.22 0.73 -5.76
CA THR A 47 1.98 0.07 -5.30
C THR A 47 0.98 -0.23 -6.39
N ALA A 48 0.99 0.46 -7.54
CA ALA A 48 0.00 0.22 -8.58
C ALA A 48 0.15 -1.17 -9.21
N ASP A 49 1.38 -1.57 -9.56
CA ASP A 49 1.67 -2.92 -10.06
C ASP A 49 1.46 -3.98 -8.98
N VAL A 50 1.90 -3.73 -7.74
CA VAL A 50 1.69 -4.68 -6.63
C VAL A 50 0.19 -4.87 -6.33
N GLN A 51 -0.64 -3.83 -6.45
CA GLN A 51 -2.09 -3.95 -6.30
C GLN A 51 -2.72 -4.73 -7.45
N ALA A 52 -2.29 -4.47 -8.69
CA ALA A 52 -2.76 -5.20 -9.85
C ALA A 52 -2.40 -6.70 -9.77
N THR A 53 -1.16 -7.04 -9.44
CA THR A 53 -0.73 -8.43 -9.26
C THR A 53 -1.44 -9.13 -8.10
N ASN A 54 -1.65 -8.44 -6.96
CA ASN A 54 -2.43 -9.02 -5.86
C ASN A 54 -3.89 -9.26 -6.22
N ALA A 55 -4.49 -8.34 -6.99
CA ALA A 55 -5.85 -8.51 -7.50
C ALA A 55 -5.92 -9.68 -8.51
N GLN A 56 -4.95 -9.79 -9.41
CA GLN A 56 -4.82 -10.92 -10.34
C GLN A 56 -4.74 -12.26 -9.59
N ASN A 57 -3.87 -12.37 -8.58
CA ASN A 57 -3.73 -13.59 -7.78
C ASN A 57 -5.02 -13.99 -7.06
N LYS A 58 -5.75 -13.02 -6.49
CA LYS A 58 -7.07 -13.29 -5.88
C LYS A 58 -8.09 -13.77 -6.90
N CYS A 59 -8.12 -13.11 -8.07
CA CYS A 59 -9.00 -13.49 -9.15
C CYS A 59 -8.68 -14.90 -9.66
N ALA A 60 -7.41 -15.26 -9.80
CA ALA A 60 -6.97 -16.61 -10.15
C ALA A 60 -7.43 -17.65 -9.11
N GLN A 61 -7.30 -17.35 -7.81
CA GLN A 61 -7.80 -18.24 -6.76
C GLN A 61 -9.31 -18.46 -6.82
N TRP A 62 -10.09 -17.40 -7.03
CA TRP A 62 -11.54 -17.53 -7.20
C TRP A 62 -11.92 -18.26 -8.49
N CYS A 63 -11.11 -18.12 -9.54
CA CYS A 63 -11.24 -18.85 -10.80
C CYS A 63 -11.03 -20.36 -10.60
N LEU A 64 -10.04 -20.76 -9.79
CA LEU A 64 -9.83 -22.17 -9.44
C LEU A 64 -11.00 -22.73 -8.62
N GLN A 65 -11.60 -21.92 -7.73
CA GLN A 65 -12.79 -22.34 -6.99
C GLN A 65 -13.97 -22.58 -7.92
N LEU A 66 -14.16 -21.73 -8.93
CA LEU A 66 -15.20 -21.81 -9.95
C LEU A 66 -15.22 -23.15 -10.72
N ASP A 67 -14.05 -23.72 -11.02
CA ASP A 67 -13.95 -24.98 -11.75
C ASP A 67 -14.55 -26.17 -10.96
N GLY A 68 -14.56 -26.06 -9.62
CA GLY A 68 -15.20 -27.04 -8.74
C GLY A 68 -16.73 -26.91 -8.65
N LEU A 69 -17.35 -25.88 -9.24
CA LEU A 69 -18.79 -25.65 -9.12
C LEU A 69 -19.53 -26.28 -10.31
N ALA A 70 -20.44 -27.23 -10.00
CA ALA A 70 -21.12 -28.05 -11.01
C ALA A 70 -22.22 -27.34 -11.80
N THR A 71 -22.83 -26.26 -11.27
CA THR A 71 -23.94 -25.55 -11.94
C THR A 71 -23.57 -24.10 -12.25
N ASP A 72 -24.13 -23.56 -13.32
CA ASP A 72 -23.83 -22.20 -13.76
C ASP A 72 -24.40 -21.14 -12.79
N ASP A 73 -25.47 -21.44 -12.05
CA ASP A 73 -25.98 -20.56 -10.98
C ASP A 73 -24.98 -20.41 -9.83
N LEU A 74 -24.34 -21.53 -9.45
CA LEU A 74 -23.28 -21.57 -8.45
C LEU A 74 -22.07 -20.76 -8.92
N LYS A 75 -21.72 -20.86 -10.21
CA LYS A 75 -20.64 -20.06 -10.80
C LYS A 75 -20.95 -18.56 -10.78
N ARG A 76 -22.20 -18.15 -11.09
CA ARG A 76 -22.65 -16.76 -11.00
C ARG A 76 -22.59 -16.21 -9.58
N ALA A 77 -22.91 -17.03 -8.58
CA ALA A 77 -22.83 -16.65 -7.17
C ALA A 77 -21.40 -16.64 -6.60
N SER A 78 -20.40 -17.10 -7.37
CA SER A 78 -19.01 -17.17 -6.92
C SER A 78 -18.42 -15.78 -6.63
N ALA A 79 -17.35 -15.75 -5.83
CA ALA A 79 -16.62 -14.53 -5.54
C ALA A 79 -16.01 -13.90 -6.80
N TYR A 80 -15.66 -14.71 -7.82
CA TYR A 80 -15.14 -14.21 -9.09
C TYR A 80 -16.15 -13.33 -9.83
N CYS A 81 -17.43 -13.73 -9.85
CA CYS A 81 -18.50 -13.00 -10.53
C CYS A 81 -19.11 -11.86 -9.69
N SER A 82 -19.06 -11.96 -8.36
CA SER A 82 -19.76 -11.04 -7.45
C SER A 82 -18.85 -10.01 -6.77
N LYS A 83 -17.54 -10.23 -6.70
CA LYS A 83 -16.60 -9.34 -6.01
C LYS A 83 -15.81 -8.48 -6.99
N THR A 84 -15.70 -7.20 -6.65
CA THR A 84 -14.78 -6.25 -7.28
C THR A 84 -13.46 -6.20 -6.52
N GLN A 85 -12.36 -5.93 -7.22
CA GLN A 85 -11.07 -5.55 -6.63
C GLN A 85 -10.79 -4.08 -6.96
N THR A 86 -10.24 -3.36 -5.98
CA THR A 86 -9.79 -1.99 -6.21
C THR A 86 -8.38 -2.02 -6.78
N VAL A 87 -8.22 -1.48 -7.98
CA VAL A 87 -6.92 -1.33 -8.64
C VAL A 87 -6.69 0.09 -9.10
N THR A 88 -5.45 0.52 -9.00
CA THR A 88 -5.04 1.84 -9.45
C THR A 88 -4.72 1.77 -10.95
N VAL A 89 -5.57 2.36 -11.78
CA VAL A 89 -5.36 2.45 -13.23
C VAL A 89 -5.13 3.92 -13.58
N ALA A 90 -4.00 4.23 -14.24
CA ALA A 90 -3.64 5.60 -14.60
C ALA A 90 -3.65 6.61 -13.42
N GLY A 91 -3.26 6.16 -12.22
CA GLY A 91 -3.19 7.00 -11.02
C GLY A 91 -4.51 7.20 -10.26
N ALA A 92 -5.60 6.56 -10.69
CA ALA A 92 -6.88 6.59 -9.99
C ALA A 92 -7.32 5.18 -9.55
N ALA A 93 -7.83 5.06 -8.32
CA ALA A 93 -8.40 3.82 -7.83
C ALA A 93 -9.75 3.55 -8.52
N ALA A 94 -9.88 2.39 -9.16
CA ALA A 94 -11.09 1.92 -9.80
C ALA A 94 -11.46 0.53 -9.29
N ASN A 95 -12.76 0.29 -9.09
CA ASN A 95 -13.26 -1.04 -8.81
C ASN A 95 -13.40 -1.80 -10.14
N LYS A 96 -12.71 -2.92 -10.25
CA LYS A 96 -12.69 -3.78 -11.43
C LYS A 96 -13.14 -5.18 -11.06
N ASN A 97 -13.85 -5.82 -11.96
CA ASN A 97 -14.20 -7.23 -11.82
C ASN A 97 -13.07 -8.12 -12.32
N CYS A 98 -13.00 -9.36 -11.86
CA CYS A 98 -11.93 -10.29 -12.22
C CYS A 98 -11.86 -10.62 -13.72
N TRP A 99 -12.95 -10.44 -14.46
CA TRP A 99 -12.99 -10.61 -15.92
C TRP A 99 -12.65 -9.33 -16.71
N GLN A 100 -12.16 -8.27 -16.04
CA GLN A 100 -11.83 -6.98 -16.64
C GLN A 100 -10.34 -6.69 -16.58
N ASP A 101 -9.79 -6.06 -17.62
CA ASP A 101 -8.43 -5.54 -17.61
C ASP A 101 -8.24 -4.43 -16.56
N PRO A 102 -7.03 -4.31 -15.95
CA PRO A 102 -5.82 -5.11 -16.17
C PRO A 102 -5.72 -6.36 -15.28
N ILE A 103 -6.74 -6.64 -14.46
CA ILE A 103 -6.69 -7.71 -13.44
C ILE A 103 -7.20 -9.06 -13.94
N PHE A 104 -7.52 -9.14 -15.22
CA PHE A 104 -7.94 -10.36 -15.85
C PHE A 104 -6.84 -11.43 -15.73
N SER A 105 -7.20 -12.56 -15.11
CA SER A 105 -6.35 -13.74 -15.03
C SER A 105 -7.15 -14.96 -15.48
N PRO A 106 -6.70 -15.71 -16.50
CA PRO A 106 -7.29 -17.01 -16.81
C PRO A 106 -7.05 -17.97 -15.64
N CYS A 107 -7.96 -18.94 -15.42
CA CYS A 107 -7.73 -19.98 -14.42
C CYS A 107 -6.52 -20.83 -14.88
N GLU A 108 -5.39 -20.80 -14.16
CA GLU A 108 -4.27 -21.69 -14.48
C GLU A 108 -4.71 -23.15 -14.39
N GLY A 109 -4.45 -23.93 -15.45
CA GLY A 109 -4.78 -25.36 -15.50
C GLY A 109 -6.11 -25.72 -16.18
N ALA A 110 -6.97 -24.75 -16.49
CA ALA A 110 -8.14 -25.00 -17.33
C ALA A 110 -7.77 -24.76 -18.81
N PRO A 111 -8.06 -25.69 -19.74
CA PRO A 111 -7.89 -25.41 -21.16
C PRO A 111 -8.87 -24.30 -21.56
N ALA A 112 -8.35 -23.09 -21.75
CA ALA A 112 -8.98 -22.02 -22.53
C ALA A 112 -10.39 -21.53 -22.12
N LYS A 113 -10.91 -21.83 -20.92
CA LYS A 113 -12.10 -21.15 -20.41
C LYS A 113 -11.72 -19.94 -19.58
N ALA A 114 -11.42 -18.85 -20.28
CA ALA A 114 -11.49 -17.52 -19.69
C ALA A 114 -12.92 -17.29 -19.19
N VAL A 115 -13.14 -17.30 -17.88
CA VAL A 115 -14.44 -16.93 -17.30
C VAL A 115 -14.64 -15.45 -17.55
N GLY A 116 -15.47 -15.16 -18.54
CA GLY A 116 -15.68 -13.82 -19.07
C GLY A 116 -16.90 -13.17 -18.45
N LYS A 117 -17.18 -11.95 -18.90
CA LYS A 117 -18.41 -11.24 -18.53
C LYS A 117 -19.66 -12.09 -18.79
N ALA A 118 -19.67 -12.87 -19.88
CA ALA A 118 -20.81 -13.69 -20.31
C ALA A 118 -21.17 -14.78 -19.30
N ASP A 119 -20.17 -15.38 -18.64
CA ASP A 119 -20.39 -16.39 -17.61
C ASP A 119 -20.95 -15.79 -16.32
N CYS A 120 -20.75 -14.48 -16.12
CA CYS A 120 -21.22 -13.73 -14.96
C CYS A 120 -22.46 -12.86 -15.25
N SER A 121 -22.94 -12.76 -16.49
CA SER A 121 -24.09 -11.92 -16.87
C SER A 121 -25.33 -12.77 -17.22
N LEU A 122 -26.51 -12.29 -16.83
CA LEU A 122 -27.82 -12.82 -17.23
C LEU A 122 -28.13 -12.51 -18.69
#